data_AF-A0A1I4NPR3-F1
#
_entry.id   AF-A0A1I4NPR3-F1
#
_cell.length_a   1.000
_cell.length_b   1.000
_cell.length_c   1.000
_cell.angle_alpha   90.00
_cell.angle_beta   90.00
_cell.angle_gamma   90.00
#
_symmetry.space_group_name_H-M   'P 1'
#
loop_
_entity.id
_entity.type
_entity.pdbx_description
1 polymer ?
#
loop_
_entity_poly.entity_id
_entity_poly.type
_entity_poly.pdbx_seq_one_letter_code
_entity_poly.pdbx_strand_id
1 'polypeptide(L)'
;MNKHIVISIPLAIALLLSSVQTAGAAVQKVEVKLPAFEVSLNSYYPVMQSEAYPPIIYKDVIYVPMTWNNSLRLNIALEWKNSEGLFIRKKEGVEQYPNFNSYPIEAPASENNDLNKSYEANLVSYPITVNGKKIDNAQEPYPILSFRDITYFPLTWRFAHEEFAWTTAWTPEDGFGLIAGGRSYIPSMIVSDNDESLFVSTNIYGTFQINKSLKGAIESLRAQHAEGSYLQTAEKSRIQLVETAPTAKTNQTKLTGGKVMWGDIELMSLQPVLKEANRASDVQSYKEEDIHIQDTVLPLGSSYLISLNTNLPGASSVGFLVNGTQVIQLDVLSLYRWKDNANGSFWVSSADTFSERHHTTWMEHHLWLIDKEGHPHSMNEQVGAEVARILSAMDDGTLIVFTSEGHAEVPVGDIYRIKPDGKAEKMYASVRGNIYADQAGEVFVLSSQENRITKLSDGSSAELSEKMLFLASRGQPQSIDDK
;
A
#
# COMPACT_ATOMS: atom_id res chain seq x y z
N MET A 1 -88.12 51.43 -38.43
CA MET A 1 -87.08 52.28 -37.82
C MET A 1 -87.13 52.04 -36.32
N ASN A 2 -86.02 51.56 -35.77
CA ASN A 2 -85.83 51.14 -34.38
C ASN A 2 -86.29 52.18 -33.34
N LYS A 3 -86.64 51.72 -32.14
CA LYS A 3 -85.91 52.09 -30.91
C LYS A 3 -86.27 51.18 -29.73
N HIS A 4 -85.25 51.04 -28.89
CA HIS A 4 -85.05 50.00 -27.88
C HIS A 4 -85.85 50.23 -26.59
N ILE A 5 -86.17 49.13 -25.93
CA ILE A 5 -86.63 49.06 -24.53
C ILE A 5 -85.51 48.49 -23.66
N VAL A 6 -85.58 48.89 -22.40
CA VAL A 6 -84.55 49.00 -21.39
C VAL A 6 -84.79 47.94 -20.28
N ILE A 7 -83.69 47.35 -19.81
CA ILE A 7 -83.38 46.84 -18.44
C ILE A 7 -83.90 45.46 -17.93
N SER A 8 -82.89 44.62 -17.65
CA SER A 8 -82.60 43.66 -16.55
C SER A 8 -83.52 42.48 -16.18
N ILE A 9 -82.88 41.30 -16.01
CA ILE A 9 -83.05 40.28 -14.94
C ILE A 9 -81.72 39.50 -14.82
N PRO A 10 -81.21 39.13 -13.62
CA PRO A 10 -80.04 38.27 -13.47
C PRO A 10 -80.42 36.78 -13.49
N LEU A 11 -79.63 35.93 -14.15
CA LEU A 11 -79.81 34.48 -14.17
C LEU A 11 -78.63 33.81 -13.45
N ALA A 12 -78.90 33.21 -12.30
CA ALA A 12 -77.97 32.38 -11.56
C ALA A 12 -77.88 30.99 -12.22
N ILE A 13 -76.69 30.60 -12.67
CA ILE A 13 -76.39 29.26 -13.20
C ILE A 13 -75.57 28.52 -12.14
N ALA A 14 -76.13 27.43 -11.61
CA ALA A 14 -75.43 26.48 -10.76
C ALA A 14 -74.60 25.53 -11.63
N LEU A 15 -73.27 25.53 -11.44
CA LEU A 15 -72.33 24.60 -12.08
C LEU A 15 -72.01 23.44 -11.13
N LEU A 16 -72.38 22.23 -11.56
CA LEU A 16 -72.01 20.96 -10.95
C LEU A 16 -70.51 20.69 -11.20
N LEU A 17 -69.70 20.71 -10.15
CA LEU A 17 -68.32 20.25 -10.16
C LEU A 17 -68.27 18.74 -9.97
N SER A 18 -68.06 17.99 -11.05
CA SER A 18 -67.62 16.60 -10.99
C SER A 18 -66.14 16.55 -10.62
N SER A 19 -65.83 16.07 -9.42
CA SER A 19 -64.46 15.78 -8.99
C SER A 19 -63.90 14.59 -9.78
N VAL A 20 -62.95 14.85 -10.67
CA VAL A 20 -62.08 13.79 -11.23
C VAL A 20 -61.11 13.41 -10.12
N GLN A 21 -61.30 12.24 -9.52
CA GLN A 21 -60.26 11.62 -8.69
C GLN A 21 -59.22 11.02 -9.62
N THR A 22 -58.03 11.62 -9.67
CA THR A 22 -56.85 10.99 -10.25
C THR A 22 -56.44 9.83 -9.34
N ALA A 23 -56.64 8.60 -9.81
CA ALA A 23 -56.09 7.41 -9.16
C ALA A 23 -54.56 7.46 -9.23
N GLY A 24 -53.89 7.70 -8.10
CA GLY A 24 -52.46 7.46 -7.98
C GLY A 24 -52.20 5.96 -8.03
N ALA A 25 -51.28 5.51 -8.87
CA ALA A 25 -50.83 4.12 -8.88
C ALA A 25 -50.30 3.76 -7.48
N ALA A 26 -50.89 2.74 -6.86
CA ALA A 26 -50.44 2.26 -5.56
C ALA A 26 -49.02 1.71 -5.70
N VAL A 27 -48.06 2.34 -5.01
CA VAL A 27 -46.68 1.85 -4.95
C VAL A 27 -46.69 0.52 -4.20
N GLN A 28 -46.22 -0.55 -4.86
CA GLN A 28 -46.17 -1.87 -4.24
C GLN A 28 -45.07 -1.89 -3.18
N LYS A 29 -45.46 -2.16 -1.94
CA LYS A 29 -44.58 -2.20 -0.77
C LYS A 29 -44.13 -3.63 -0.46
N VAL A 30 -42.91 -3.75 0.06
CA VAL A 30 -42.30 -5.01 0.51
C VAL A 30 -41.57 -4.81 1.84
N GLU A 31 -41.49 -5.88 2.62
CA GLU A 31 -40.70 -5.90 3.85
C GLU A 31 -39.25 -6.30 3.56
N VAL A 32 -38.29 -5.57 4.12
CA VAL A 32 -36.84 -5.82 3.99
C VAL A 32 -36.17 -5.81 5.36
N LYS A 33 -34.99 -6.41 5.46
CA LYS A 33 -34.18 -6.44 6.69
C LYS A 33 -32.78 -5.91 6.44
N LEU A 34 -32.04 -5.63 7.51
CA LEU A 34 -30.60 -5.38 7.41
C LEU A 34 -29.85 -6.71 7.51
N PRO A 35 -28.70 -6.89 6.85
CA PRO A 35 -27.89 -8.09 6.99
C PRO A 35 -27.36 -8.20 8.42
N ALA A 36 -27.40 -9.42 8.98
CA ALA A 36 -26.85 -9.73 10.31
C ALA A 36 -25.34 -10.02 10.29
N PHE A 37 -24.69 -9.74 9.17
CA PHE A 37 -23.29 -10.03 8.89
C PHE A 37 -22.68 -8.84 8.13
N GLU A 38 -21.35 -8.72 8.16
CA GLU A 38 -20.66 -7.65 7.46
C GLU A 38 -20.86 -7.73 5.95
N VAL A 39 -21.02 -6.58 5.31
CA VAL A 39 -21.09 -6.44 3.86
C VAL A 39 -20.04 -5.43 3.45
N SER A 40 -19.02 -5.86 2.71
CA SER A 40 -17.95 -4.99 2.21
C SER A 40 -18.11 -4.71 0.71
N LEU A 41 -17.98 -3.45 0.33
CA LEU A 41 -18.01 -2.99 -1.07
C LEU A 41 -16.63 -2.43 -1.43
N ASN A 42 -15.82 -3.21 -2.12
CA ASN A 42 -14.50 -2.81 -2.59
C ASN A 42 -13.61 -2.37 -1.38
N SER A 43 -13.58 -3.22 -0.35
CA SER A 43 -12.88 -3.03 0.93
C SER A 43 -13.35 -1.86 1.80
N TYR A 44 -14.45 -1.19 1.42
CA TYR A 44 -15.19 -0.31 2.32
C TYR A 44 -16.13 -1.15 3.17
N TYR A 45 -15.97 -1.05 4.50
CA TYR A 45 -16.82 -1.69 5.50
C TYR A 45 -17.79 -0.64 6.07
N PRO A 46 -18.97 -0.43 5.48
CA PRO A 46 -19.97 0.46 6.04
C PRO A 46 -20.33 0.00 7.46
N VAL A 47 -20.26 0.92 8.43
CA VAL A 47 -20.80 0.67 9.77
C VAL A 47 -22.31 0.71 9.66
N MET A 48 -22.93 -0.47 9.61
CA MET A 48 -24.36 -0.63 9.30
C MET A 48 -25.27 0.20 10.20
N GLN A 49 -24.91 0.42 11.46
CA GLN A 49 -25.73 1.15 12.41
C GLN A 49 -25.80 2.65 12.10
N SER A 50 -24.74 3.25 11.55
CA SER A 50 -24.66 4.69 11.24
C SER A 50 -24.80 5.00 9.75
N GLU A 51 -24.85 4.00 8.87
CA GLU A 51 -24.94 4.20 7.42
C GLU A 51 -26.34 4.68 7.03
N ALA A 52 -26.43 5.79 6.28
CA ALA A 52 -27.73 6.33 5.85
C ALA A 52 -28.43 5.39 4.87
N TYR A 53 -27.65 4.75 4.01
CA TYR A 53 -28.10 3.81 2.98
C TYR A 53 -27.36 2.48 3.15
N PRO A 54 -27.68 1.68 4.20
CA PRO A 54 -27.05 0.38 4.38
C PRO A 54 -27.54 -0.59 3.29
N PRO A 55 -26.77 -1.65 2.97
CA PRO A 55 -27.31 -2.80 2.23
C PRO A 55 -28.53 -3.37 2.94
N ILE A 56 -29.49 -3.91 2.16
CA ILE A 56 -30.72 -4.54 2.69
C ILE A 56 -30.85 -5.97 2.18
N ILE A 57 -31.64 -6.79 2.85
CA ILE A 57 -31.99 -8.15 2.45
C ILE A 57 -33.48 -8.20 2.11
N TYR A 58 -33.79 -8.75 0.91
CA TYR A 58 -35.14 -9.10 0.50
C TYR A 58 -35.12 -10.48 -0.15
N LYS A 59 -36.01 -11.38 0.30
CA LYS A 59 -36.06 -12.80 -0.12
C LYS A 59 -34.66 -13.46 -0.10
N ASP A 60 -33.94 -13.27 0.99
CA ASP A 60 -32.59 -13.80 1.23
C ASP A 60 -31.52 -13.36 0.22
N VAL A 61 -31.80 -12.33 -0.58
CA VAL A 61 -30.84 -11.70 -1.50
C VAL A 61 -30.41 -10.34 -0.95
N ILE A 62 -29.11 -10.06 -1.01
CA ILE A 62 -28.54 -8.75 -0.65
C ILE A 62 -28.83 -7.76 -1.76
N TYR A 63 -29.23 -6.55 -1.38
CA TYR A 63 -29.44 -5.42 -2.26
C TYR A 63 -28.48 -4.30 -1.90
N VAL A 64 -27.82 -3.75 -2.91
CA VAL A 64 -26.82 -2.69 -2.75
C VAL A 64 -27.41 -1.34 -3.16
N PRO A 65 -27.20 -0.27 -2.37
CA PRO A 65 -27.70 1.07 -2.70
C PRO A 65 -26.90 1.68 -3.86
N MET A 66 -27.59 2.19 -4.87
CA MET A 66 -27.00 2.92 -6.00
C MET A 66 -26.87 4.41 -5.69
N THR A 67 -26.15 4.75 -4.62
CA THR A 67 -25.80 6.14 -4.30
C THR A 67 -24.65 6.63 -5.17
N TRP A 68 -24.42 7.94 -5.19
CA TRP A 68 -23.23 8.51 -5.84
C TRP A 68 -21.93 7.89 -5.31
N ASN A 69 -21.76 7.77 -3.99
CA ASN A 69 -20.54 7.21 -3.41
C ASN A 69 -20.37 5.72 -3.75
N ASN A 70 -21.46 4.95 -3.71
CA ASN A 70 -21.40 3.56 -4.13
C ASN A 70 -21.15 3.40 -5.63
N SER A 71 -21.57 4.37 -6.46
CA SER A 71 -21.24 4.32 -7.90
C SER A 71 -19.74 4.40 -8.16
N LEU A 72 -19.01 5.18 -7.34
CA LEU A 72 -17.56 5.23 -7.36
C LEU A 72 -17.00 3.88 -6.89
N ARG A 73 -17.38 3.45 -5.68
CA ARG A 73 -16.90 2.18 -5.10
C ARG A 73 -17.15 0.96 -5.98
N LEU A 74 -18.24 0.93 -6.73
CA LEU A 74 -18.66 -0.22 -7.53
C LEU A 74 -18.24 -0.11 -9.01
N ASN A 75 -17.46 0.90 -9.36
CA ASN A 75 -17.02 1.19 -10.72
C ASN A 75 -18.17 1.21 -11.74
N ILE A 76 -19.25 1.92 -11.39
CA ILE A 76 -20.43 2.13 -12.25
C ILE A 76 -20.68 3.63 -12.45
N ALA A 77 -21.37 3.98 -13.52
CA ALA A 77 -21.87 5.32 -13.80
C ALA A 77 -23.39 5.35 -13.60
N LEU A 78 -23.88 6.38 -12.92
CA LEU A 78 -25.30 6.65 -12.71
C LEU A 78 -25.68 7.92 -13.47
N GLU A 79 -26.79 7.89 -14.19
CA GLU A 79 -27.33 9.05 -14.88
C GLU A 79 -28.86 9.05 -14.78
N TRP A 80 -29.44 10.15 -14.30
CA TRP A 80 -30.90 10.32 -14.28
C TRP A 80 -31.36 11.18 -15.46
N LYS A 81 -32.37 10.72 -16.19
CA LYS A 81 -33.01 11.45 -17.28
C LYS A 81 -34.51 11.57 -17.01
N ASN A 82 -35.02 12.80 -16.92
CA ASN A 82 -36.40 13.09 -16.46
C ASN A 82 -37.50 12.17 -17.04
N SER A 83 -37.52 11.97 -18.37
CA SER A 83 -38.54 11.13 -19.04
C SER A 83 -38.11 9.68 -19.30
N GLU A 84 -36.84 9.35 -19.08
CA GLU A 84 -36.25 8.05 -19.41
C GLU A 84 -35.79 7.27 -18.18
N GLY A 85 -35.87 7.89 -16.99
CA GLY A 85 -35.55 7.28 -15.70
C GLY A 85 -34.05 7.13 -15.44
N LEU A 86 -33.68 6.06 -14.74
CA LEU A 86 -32.32 5.81 -14.28
C LEU A 86 -31.52 4.99 -15.29
N PHE A 87 -30.35 5.47 -15.65
CA PHE A 87 -29.36 4.75 -16.43
C PHE A 87 -28.18 4.36 -15.55
N ILE A 88 -27.80 3.09 -15.65
CA ILE A 88 -26.65 2.53 -14.95
C ILE A 88 -25.77 1.85 -15.97
N ARG A 89 -24.47 2.11 -15.93
CA ARG A 89 -23.51 1.45 -16.80
C ARG A 89 -22.29 1.03 -16.00
N LYS A 90 -21.77 -0.15 -16.29
CA LYS A 90 -20.41 -0.49 -15.90
C LYS A 90 -19.43 0.51 -16.53
N LYS A 91 -18.44 0.98 -15.75
CA LYS A 91 -17.34 1.78 -16.30
C LYS A 91 -16.28 0.85 -16.90
N GLU A 92 -15.68 1.29 -18.01
CA GLU A 92 -14.53 0.63 -18.62
C GLU A 92 -13.23 1.15 -18.00
N GLY A 93 -12.25 0.26 -17.84
CA GLY A 93 -10.92 0.58 -17.30
C GLY A 93 -10.73 0.25 -15.82
N VAL A 94 -9.45 0.23 -15.42
CA VAL A 94 -9.02 0.05 -14.03
C VAL A 94 -9.23 1.37 -13.29
N GLU A 95 -9.98 1.34 -12.19
CA GLU A 95 -10.10 2.51 -11.31
C GLU A 95 -8.76 2.71 -10.59
N GLN A 96 -8.02 3.76 -10.95
CA GLN A 96 -6.87 4.20 -10.17
C GLN A 96 -7.40 4.71 -8.84
N TYR A 97 -6.94 4.09 -7.75
CA TYR A 97 -7.28 4.35 -6.35
C TYR A 97 -8.04 5.68 -6.14
N PRO A 98 -9.38 5.68 -6.07
CA PRO A 98 -10.09 6.89 -5.72
C PRO A 98 -9.63 7.22 -4.29
N ASN A 99 -9.01 8.37 -4.09
CA ASN A 99 -8.66 8.84 -2.75
C ASN A 99 -9.98 9.06 -2.00
N PHE A 100 -10.45 8.04 -1.28
CA PHE A 100 -11.75 8.06 -0.61
C PHE A 100 -11.87 9.18 0.43
N ASN A 101 -10.75 9.72 0.92
CA ASN A 101 -10.71 10.90 1.79
C ASN A 101 -11.03 12.22 1.06
N SER A 102 -11.02 12.24 -0.27
CA SER A 102 -11.33 13.41 -1.09
C SER A 102 -12.78 13.48 -1.56
N TYR A 103 -13.57 12.43 -1.33
CA TYR A 103 -14.98 12.38 -1.73
C TYR A 103 -15.89 12.79 -0.57
N PRO A 104 -17.05 13.41 -0.87
CA PRO A 104 -18.02 13.76 0.16
C PRO A 104 -18.47 12.50 0.89
N ILE A 105 -18.24 12.46 2.20
CA ILE A 105 -18.75 11.41 3.08
C ILE A 105 -20.28 11.55 3.09
N GLU A 106 -20.99 10.44 2.85
CA GLU A 106 -22.44 10.42 3.02
C GLU A 106 -22.75 10.79 4.48
N ALA A 107 -23.67 11.73 4.69
CA ALA A 107 -24.08 12.09 6.04
C ALA A 107 -24.57 10.82 6.76
N PRO A 108 -24.22 10.64 8.04
CA PRO A 108 -24.69 9.48 8.79
C PRO A 108 -26.23 9.48 8.81
N ALA A 109 -26.79 8.29 9.02
CA ALA A 109 -28.22 8.14 9.23
C ALA A 109 -28.71 9.12 10.31
N SER A 110 -29.87 9.72 10.10
CA SER A 110 -30.47 10.65 11.07
C SER A 110 -30.75 9.99 12.43
N GLU A 111 -30.92 8.68 12.43
CA GLU A 111 -31.03 7.82 13.60
C GLU A 111 -30.30 6.50 13.33
N ASN A 112 -29.80 5.86 14.39
CA ASN A 112 -29.13 4.57 14.24
C ASN A 112 -30.09 3.50 13.71
N ASN A 113 -29.60 2.70 12.78
CA ASN A 113 -30.32 1.56 12.25
C ASN A 113 -30.43 0.45 13.31
N ASP A 114 -31.64 -0.05 13.54
CA ASP A 114 -31.90 -1.26 14.33
C ASP A 114 -31.74 -2.51 13.45
N LEU A 115 -30.76 -3.36 13.77
CA LEU A 115 -30.43 -4.57 13.04
C LEU A 115 -31.48 -5.69 13.21
N ASN A 116 -32.33 -5.62 14.24
CA ASN A 116 -33.35 -6.63 14.52
C ASN A 116 -34.72 -6.25 13.93
N LYS A 117 -34.85 -5.06 13.35
CA LYS A 117 -36.10 -4.53 12.85
C LYS A 117 -36.28 -4.81 11.35
N SER A 118 -37.53 -5.04 10.96
CA SER A 118 -37.93 -5.00 9.55
C SER A 118 -38.28 -3.58 9.10
N TYR A 119 -37.91 -3.26 7.87
CA TYR A 119 -38.16 -1.98 7.22
C TYR A 119 -39.07 -2.15 6.01
N GLU A 120 -39.69 -1.06 5.58
CA GLU A 120 -40.52 -1.03 4.37
C GLU A 120 -39.70 -0.48 3.21
N ALA A 121 -39.72 -1.18 2.08
CA ALA A 121 -39.22 -0.70 0.80
C ALA A 121 -40.33 -0.74 -0.26
N ASN A 122 -40.13 -0.05 -1.36
CA ASN A 122 -41.07 0.05 -2.47
C ASN A 122 -40.48 -0.61 -3.71
N LEU A 123 -41.32 -1.15 -4.60
CA LEU A 123 -40.86 -1.44 -5.95
C LEU A 123 -40.60 -0.13 -6.69
N VAL A 124 -39.51 -0.08 -7.45
CA VAL A 124 -39.25 1.06 -8.33
C VAL A 124 -40.32 1.11 -9.43
N SER A 125 -40.92 2.28 -9.60
CA SER A 125 -41.98 2.56 -10.59
C SER A 125 -41.51 3.36 -11.81
N TYR A 126 -40.30 3.90 -11.80
CA TYR A 126 -39.71 4.62 -12.94
C TYR A 126 -38.89 3.69 -13.85
N PRO A 127 -38.69 4.04 -15.14
CA PRO A 127 -37.90 3.22 -16.04
C PRO A 127 -36.44 3.09 -15.59
N ILE A 128 -35.85 1.92 -15.80
CA ILE A 128 -34.44 1.64 -15.51
C ILE A 128 -33.78 1.04 -16.74
N THR A 129 -32.59 1.52 -17.08
CA THR A 129 -31.75 0.97 -18.15
C THR A 129 -30.38 0.60 -17.60
N VAL A 130 -29.98 -0.66 -17.74
CA VAL A 130 -28.68 -1.18 -17.29
C VAL A 130 -27.87 -1.60 -18.50
N ASN A 131 -26.67 -1.02 -18.67
CA ASN A 131 -25.79 -1.28 -19.82
C ASN A 131 -26.51 -1.18 -21.19
N GLY A 132 -27.43 -0.22 -21.31
CA GLY A 132 -28.23 0.00 -22.53
C GLY A 132 -29.47 -0.89 -22.67
N LYS A 133 -29.72 -1.82 -21.73
CA LYS A 133 -30.89 -2.71 -21.73
C LYS A 133 -31.97 -2.18 -20.77
N LYS A 134 -33.19 -1.98 -21.27
CA LYS A 134 -34.33 -1.63 -20.41
C LYS A 134 -34.72 -2.82 -19.53
N ILE A 135 -34.99 -2.54 -18.26
CA ILE A 135 -35.39 -3.53 -17.27
C ILE A 135 -36.90 -3.52 -17.11
N ASP A 136 -37.54 -4.68 -17.26
CA ASP A 136 -38.94 -4.87 -16.87
C ASP A 136 -38.98 -5.33 -15.41
N ASN A 137 -38.99 -4.34 -14.50
CA ASN A 137 -38.87 -4.59 -13.06
C ASN A 137 -40.01 -5.46 -12.50
N ALA A 138 -41.20 -5.41 -13.10
CA ALA A 138 -42.35 -6.17 -12.64
C ALA A 138 -42.23 -7.67 -12.93
N GLN A 139 -41.39 -8.06 -13.89
CA GLN A 139 -41.12 -9.46 -14.26
C GLN A 139 -39.85 -10.01 -13.59
N GLU A 140 -39.09 -9.19 -12.86
CA GLU A 140 -37.91 -9.65 -12.15
C GLU A 140 -38.32 -10.48 -10.91
N PRO A 141 -37.75 -11.69 -10.71
CA PRO A 141 -38.03 -12.49 -9.51
C PRO A 141 -37.58 -11.77 -8.22
N TYR A 142 -36.52 -10.97 -8.36
CA TYR A 142 -35.94 -10.08 -7.38
C TYR A 142 -36.02 -8.65 -7.95
N PRO A 143 -37.15 -7.94 -7.75
CA PRO A 143 -37.35 -6.62 -8.33
C PRO A 143 -36.43 -5.59 -7.68
N ILE A 144 -35.96 -4.63 -8.46
CA ILE A 144 -35.24 -3.44 -8.01
C ILE A 144 -36.15 -2.65 -7.07
N LEU A 145 -35.60 -2.32 -5.90
CA LEU A 145 -36.33 -1.67 -4.81
C LEU A 145 -35.94 -0.21 -4.68
N SER A 146 -36.82 0.58 -4.06
CA SER A 146 -36.54 1.89 -3.52
C SER A 146 -36.67 1.85 -2.01
N PHE A 147 -35.58 2.19 -1.32
CA PHE A 147 -35.53 2.27 0.14
C PHE A 147 -34.88 3.59 0.53
N ARG A 148 -35.54 4.36 1.40
CA ARG A 148 -35.12 5.74 1.76
C ARG A 148 -34.84 6.61 0.53
N ASP A 149 -35.72 6.50 -0.47
CA ASP A 149 -35.67 7.23 -1.74
C ASP A 149 -34.41 6.96 -2.60
N ILE A 150 -33.65 5.90 -2.30
CA ILE A 150 -32.53 5.42 -3.09
C ILE A 150 -32.90 4.13 -3.82
N THR A 151 -32.37 3.95 -5.03
CA THR A 151 -32.49 2.70 -5.82
C THR A 151 -31.58 1.62 -5.28
N TYR A 152 -32.10 0.42 -5.09
CA TYR A 152 -31.39 -0.73 -4.55
C TYR A 152 -31.38 -1.88 -5.56
N PHE A 153 -30.19 -2.32 -5.95
CA PHE A 153 -30.02 -3.41 -6.91
C PHE A 153 -29.79 -4.75 -6.22
N PRO A 154 -30.51 -5.80 -6.63
CA PRO A 154 -30.28 -7.13 -6.08
C PRO A 154 -28.96 -7.71 -6.60
N LEU A 155 -28.18 -8.31 -5.71
CA LEU A 155 -26.99 -9.08 -6.04
C LEU A 155 -27.35 -10.49 -6.56
N THR A 156 -28.18 -10.55 -7.59
CA THR A 156 -28.38 -11.79 -8.35
C THR A 156 -27.19 -12.03 -9.29
N TRP A 157 -27.02 -13.27 -9.76
CA TRP A 157 -26.01 -13.60 -10.78
C TRP A 157 -26.11 -12.69 -12.02
N ARG A 158 -27.34 -12.43 -12.49
CA ARG A 158 -27.60 -11.54 -13.63
C ARG A 158 -27.01 -10.16 -13.42
N PHE A 159 -27.30 -9.50 -12.29
CA PHE A 159 -26.79 -8.13 -12.09
C PHE A 159 -25.32 -8.12 -11.68
N ALA A 160 -24.96 -8.89 -10.64
CA ALA A 160 -23.60 -8.85 -10.11
C ALA A 160 -22.57 -9.37 -11.11
N HIS A 161 -22.82 -10.52 -11.73
CA HIS A 161 -21.85 -11.16 -12.63
C HIS A 161 -22.04 -10.74 -14.09
N GLU A 162 -23.24 -10.90 -14.66
CA GLU A 162 -23.44 -10.73 -16.11
C GLU A 162 -23.47 -9.26 -16.53
N GLU A 163 -24.16 -8.40 -15.77
CA GLU A 163 -24.27 -6.97 -16.11
C GLU A 163 -23.08 -6.16 -15.59
N PHE A 164 -22.62 -6.38 -14.34
CA PHE A 164 -21.58 -5.54 -13.74
C PHE A 164 -20.19 -6.17 -13.68
N ALA A 165 -20.06 -7.48 -13.91
CA ALA A 165 -18.80 -8.23 -13.78
C ALA A 165 -18.12 -8.05 -12.41
N TRP A 166 -18.91 -7.88 -11.36
CA TRP A 166 -18.43 -7.89 -9.99
C TRP A 166 -18.01 -9.30 -9.58
N THR A 167 -17.03 -9.38 -8.69
CA THR A 167 -16.65 -10.63 -8.03
C THR A 167 -17.12 -10.58 -6.59
N THR A 168 -17.75 -11.66 -6.13
CA THR A 168 -18.32 -11.76 -4.79
C THR A 168 -17.80 -12.99 -4.07
N ALA A 169 -17.64 -12.89 -2.75
CA ALA A 169 -17.30 -14.01 -1.89
C ALA A 169 -17.99 -13.87 -0.54
N TRP A 170 -18.23 -14.99 0.13
CA TRP A 170 -18.73 -15.02 1.50
C TRP A 170 -17.88 -15.97 2.33
N THR A 171 -17.55 -15.56 3.55
CA THR A 171 -16.98 -16.43 4.58
C THR A 171 -17.67 -16.16 5.92
N PRO A 172 -17.74 -17.14 6.84
CA PRO A 172 -18.24 -16.90 8.19
C PRO A 172 -17.49 -15.78 8.93
N GLU A 173 -16.18 -15.66 8.69
CA GLU A 173 -15.29 -14.74 9.42
C GLU A 173 -15.41 -13.29 8.94
N ASP A 174 -15.51 -13.08 7.62
CA ASP A 174 -15.44 -11.75 7.00
C ASP A 174 -16.78 -11.31 6.35
N GLY A 175 -17.84 -12.09 6.55
CA GLY A 175 -19.16 -11.84 5.94
C GLY A 175 -19.14 -11.86 4.41
N PHE A 176 -20.02 -11.04 3.81
CA PHE A 176 -20.13 -10.90 2.36
C PHE A 176 -19.18 -9.80 1.86
N GLY A 177 -18.41 -10.09 0.82
CA GLY A 177 -17.58 -9.12 0.13
C GLY A 177 -17.86 -9.08 -1.36
N LEU A 178 -17.76 -7.88 -1.92
CA LEU A 178 -17.86 -7.62 -3.35
C LEU A 178 -16.73 -6.70 -3.78
N ILE A 179 -16.09 -7.02 -4.91
CA ILE A 179 -15.11 -6.15 -5.56
C ILE A 179 -15.54 -5.80 -6.99
N ALA A 180 -15.10 -4.63 -7.44
CA ALA A 180 -15.42 -4.07 -8.75
C ALA A 180 -14.25 -3.25 -9.30
N GLY A 181 -14.11 -3.21 -10.62
CA GLY A 181 -13.15 -2.33 -11.31
C GLY A 181 -11.71 -2.80 -11.36
N GLY A 182 -11.32 -3.82 -10.60
CA GLY A 182 -10.01 -4.48 -10.72
C GLY A 182 -8.84 -3.54 -10.43
N ARG A 183 -8.69 -3.15 -9.16
CA ARG A 183 -7.72 -2.13 -8.72
C ARG A 183 -6.28 -2.52 -8.97
N SER A 184 -5.47 -1.52 -9.30
CA SER A 184 -4.01 -1.54 -9.24
C SER A 184 -3.49 -1.18 -7.84
N TYR A 185 -2.19 -1.36 -7.61
CA TYR A 185 -1.48 -1.05 -6.36
C TYR A 185 -1.94 -1.89 -5.17
N ILE A 186 -2.33 -3.15 -5.42
CA ILE A 186 -2.74 -4.07 -4.36
C ILE A 186 -1.53 -4.71 -3.68
N PRO A 187 -0.58 -5.35 -4.41
CA PRO A 187 0.67 -5.83 -3.80
C PRO A 187 1.52 -4.64 -3.36
N SER A 188 2.04 -4.70 -2.13
CA SER A 188 2.86 -3.64 -1.55
C SER A 188 4.35 -3.96 -1.67
N MET A 189 4.78 -5.10 -1.12
CA MET A 189 6.18 -5.54 -1.10
C MET A 189 6.30 -7.04 -0.93
N ILE A 190 7.46 -7.59 -1.31
CA ILE A 190 7.89 -8.92 -0.90
C ILE A 190 8.52 -8.76 0.49
N VAL A 191 7.94 -9.41 1.51
CA VAL A 191 8.34 -9.23 2.92
C VAL A 191 9.34 -10.28 3.39
N SER A 192 9.35 -11.45 2.77
CA SER A 192 10.33 -12.51 3.02
C SER A 192 10.26 -13.61 1.95
N ASP A 193 11.14 -14.60 2.08
CA ASP A 193 11.15 -15.82 1.27
C ASP A 193 11.60 -17.04 2.09
N ASN A 194 11.39 -18.22 1.51
CA ASN A 194 12.00 -19.49 1.91
C ASN A 194 12.55 -20.21 0.65
N ASP A 195 13.01 -21.45 0.78
CA ASP A 195 13.61 -22.21 -0.33
C ASP A 195 12.72 -22.26 -1.59
N GLU A 196 11.39 -22.30 -1.44
CA GLU A 196 10.46 -22.51 -2.55
C GLU A 196 9.55 -21.31 -2.85
N SER A 197 9.33 -20.42 -1.90
CA SER A 197 8.25 -19.43 -1.94
C SER A 197 8.70 -18.02 -1.53
N LEU A 198 8.01 -17.04 -2.10
CA LEU A 198 8.02 -15.64 -1.70
C LEU A 198 6.78 -15.36 -0.84
N PHE A 199 6.91 -14.47 0.12
CA PHE A 199 5.80 -13.92 0.89
C PHE A 199 5.54 -12.49 0.44
N VAL A 200 4.41 -12.26 -0.21
CA VAL A 200 4.02 -10.98 -0.82
C VAL A 200 2.92 -10.35 0.02
N SER A 201 3.21 -9.21 0.63
CA SER A 201 2.23 -8.42 1.37
C SER A 201 1.38 -7.59 0.41
N THR A 202 0.14 -7.33 0.81
CA THR A 202 -0.80 -6.47 0.09
C THR A 202 -1.35 -5.38 1.01
N ASN A 203 -1.80 -4.29 0.41
CA ASN A 203 -2.38 -3.16 1.16
C ASN A 203 -3.76 -3.49 1.76
N ILE A 204 -4.41 -4.57 1.33
CA ILE A 204 -5.84 -4.84 1.60
C ILE A 204 -6.09 -6.26 2.10
N TYR A 205 -5.48 -7.26 1.48
CA TYR A 205 -5.87 -8.66 1.61
C TYR A 205 -4.91 -9.51 2.47
N GLY A 206 -3.94 -8.87 3.14
CA GLY A 206 -2.92 -9.53 3.95
C GLY A 206 -1.76 -10.07 3.12
N THR A 207 -1.10 -11.11 3.63
CA THR A 207 0.11 -11.69 3.03
C THR A 207 -0.20 -12.97 2.28
N PHE A 208 0.44 -13.15 1.11
CA PHE A 208 0.30 -14.33 0.27
C PHE A 208 1.63 -15.06 0.10
N GLN A 209 1.61 -16.38 0.24
CA GLN A 209 2.70 -17.24 -0.17
C GLN A 209 2.56 -17.58 -1.66
N ILE A 210 3.63 -17.35 -2.42
CA ILE A 210 3.68 -17.53 -3.87
C ILE A 210 4.96 -18.31 -4.22
N ASN A 211 4.84 -19.38 -5.02
CA ASN A 211 6.01 -20.15 -5.43
C ASN A 211 6.99 -19.29 -6.26
N LYS A 212 8.30 -19.44 -6.04
CA LYS A 212 9.36 -18.70 -6.76
C LYS A 212 9.42 -18.96 -8.26
N SER A 213 8.83 -20.07 -8.74
CA SER A 213 8.62 -20.31 -10.17
C SER A 213 7.53 -19.44 -10.79
N LEU A 214 6.81 -18.67 -9.97
CA LEU A 214 5.66 -17.84 -10.35
C LEU A 214 4.55 -18.64 -11.03
N LYS A 215 4.32 -19.88 -10.56
CA LYS A 215 3.32 -20.82 -11.09
C LYS A 215 2.62 -21.55 -9.95
N GLY A 216 1.41 -22.02 -10.24
CA GLY A 216 0.64 -22.84 -9.31
C GLY A 216 -0.13 -22.02 -8.29
N ALA A 217 -0.57 -22.69 -7.22
CA ALA A 217 -1.47 -22.13 -6.24
C ALA A 217 -0.85 -20.90 -5.53
N ILE A 218 -1.70 -19.91 -5.25
CA ILE A 218 -1.39 -18.85 -4.30
C ILE A 218 -2.10 -19.13 -2.98
N GLU A 219 -1.40 -18.89 -1.88
CA GLU A 219 -1.91 -19.21 -0.54
C GLU A 219 -2.03 -17.95 0.30
N SER A 220 -3.23 -17.67 0.81
CA SER A 220 -3.44 -16.55 1.73
C SER A 220 -3.13 -16.97 3.16
N LEU A 221 -2.17 -16.30 3.80
CA LEU A 221 -1.84 -16.56 5.20
C LEU A 221 -2.99 -16.16 6.12
N ARG A 222 -3.70 -15.06 5.82
CA ARG A 222 -4.94 -14.69 6.53
C ARG A 222 -5.98 -15.81 6.50
N ALA A 223 -6.28 -16.36 5.34
CA ALA A 223 -7.27 -17.43 5.20
C ALA A 223 -6.86 -18.72 5.93
N GLN A 224 -5.56 -18.93 6.11
CA GLN A 224 -4.98 -20.05 6.86
C GLN A 224 -4.84 -19.77 8.37
N HIS A 225 -5.26 -18.60 8.86
CA HIS A 225 -5.02 -18.12 10.23
C HIS A 225 -3.53 -18.09 10.62
N ALA A 226 -2.70 -17.78 9.63
CA ALA A 226 -1.24 -17.78 9.66
C ALA A 226 -0.66 -16.36 9.39
N GLU A 227 -1.48 -15.31 9.44
CA GLU A 227 -1.00 -13.95 9.18
C GLU A 227 0.09 -13.56 10.19
N GLY A 228 1.20 -13.02 9.69
CA GLY A 228 2.39 -12.74 10.49
C GLY A 228 3.25 -13.96 10.82
N SER A 229 2.84 -15.19 10.47
CA SER A 229 3.62 -16.42 10.67
C SER A 229 4.55 -16.75 9.49
N TYR A 230 5.08 -15.73 8.83
CA TYR A 230 6.18 -15.89 7.87
C TYR A 230 7.50 -15.62 8.58
N LEU A 231 8.57 -16.31 8.14
CA LEU A 231 9.91 -16.02 8.63
C LEU A 231 10.20 -14.55 8.30
N GLN A 232 10.42 -13.70 9.31
CA GLN A 232 11.14 -12.45 9.07
C GLN A 232 12.49 -12.88 8.52
N THR A 233 12.75 -12.52 7.26
CA THR A 233 13.78 -13.08 6.39
C THR A 233 15.06 -13.42 7.14
N ALA A 234 15.64 -14.58 6.86
CA ALA A 234 16.98 -14.93 7.33
C ALA A 234 18.08 -13.97 6.80
N GLU A 235 17.73 -12.92 6.05
CA GLU A 235 18.55 -11.71 5.93
C GLU A 235 18.94 -11.11 7.28
N LYS A 236 18.05 -11.15 8.29
CA LYS A 236 18.39 -10.72 9.66
C LYS A 236 19.53 -11.50 10.29
N SER A 237 19.83 -12.71 9.81
CA SER A 237 20.97 -13.49 10.31
C SER A 237 22.24 -13.36 9.46
N ARG A 238 22.14 -12.99 8.17
CA ARG A 238 23.30 -12.95 7.25
C ARG A 238 23.97 -11.59 7.15
N ILE A 239 23.24 -10.50 7.36
CA ILE A 239 23.75 -9.13 7.42
C ILE A 239 23.32 -8.53 8.76
N GLN A 240 24.27 -8.03 9.54
CA GLN A 240 24.02 -7.52 10.88
C GLN A 240 23.98 -6.00 10.89
N LEU A 241 23.18 -5.41 11.79
CA LEU A 241 23.29 -3.99 12.08
C LEU A 241 24.57 -3.72 12.87
N VAL A 242 25.26 -2.63 12.56
CA VAL A 242 26.47 -2.19 13.29
C VAL A 242 26.12 -1.86 14.73
N GLU A 243 25.03 -1.13 14.95
CA GLU A 243 24.57 -0.68 16.28
C GLU A 243 24.23 -1.85 17.23
N THR A 244 23.62 -2.91 16.70
CA THR A 244 23.15 -4.05 17.51
C THR A 244 24.06 -5.28 17.39
N ALA A 245 25.26 -5.12 16.82
CA ALA A 245 26.20 -6.22 16.68
C ALA A 245 26.60 -6.75 18.07
N PRO A 246 26.70 -8.09 18.28
CA PRO A 246 26.98 -8.65 19.62
C PRO A 246 28.28 -8.18 20.27
N THR A 247 29.27 -7.80 19.46
CA THR A 247 30.59 -7.34 19.91
C THR A 247 30.72 -5.81 19.94
N ALA A 248 29.68 -5.08 19.52
CA ALA A 248 29.68 -3.63 19.55
C ALA A 248 29.71 -3.09 20.98
N LYS A 249 30.39 -1.97 21.17
CA LYS A 249 30.47 -1.24 22.43
C LYS A 249 30.06 0.21 22.20
N THR A 250 29.51 0.84 23.23
CA THR A 250 29.11 2.25 23.19
C THR A 250 29.85 3.04 24.27
N ASN A 251 29.81 4.37 24.18
CA ASN A 251 30.45 5.29 25.12
C ASN A 251 31.97 5.05 25.25
N GLN A 252 32.63 4.73 24.15
CA GLN A 252 34.06 4.49 24.08
C GLN A 252 34.86 5.76 23.74
N THR A 253 34.20 6.78 23.20
CA THR A 253 34.86 8.02 22.78
C THR A 253 34.76 9.13 23.82
N LYS A 254 35.67 10.11 23.74
CA LYS A 254 35.73 11.25 24.67
C LYS A 254 36.08 12.53 23.94
N LEU A 255 35.47 13.63 24.35
CA LEU A 255 35.84 14.97 23.92
C LEU A 255 36.98 15.50 24.79
N THR A 256 38.15 15.77 24.20
CA THR A 256 39.32 16.32 24.90
C THR A 256 39.95 17.45 24.07
N GLY A 257 39.88 18.69 24.59
CA GLY A 257 40.51 19.85 23.95
C GLY A 257 40.05 20.10 22.50
N GLY A 258 38.75 20.07 22.25
CA GLY A 258 38.17 20.28 20.92
C GLY A 258 38.26 19.10 19.97
N LYS A 259 38.65 17.92 20.45
CA LYS A 259 38.87 16.72 19.64
C LYS A 259 38.10 15.52 20.17
N VAL A 260 37.52 14.75 19.27
CA VAL A 260 36.93 13.46 19.60
C VAL A 260 38.03 12.40 19.57
N MET A 261 38.25 11.77 20.72
CA MET A 261 39.30 10.80 20.95
C MET A 261 38.72 9.41 21.19
N TRP A 262 39.38 8.37 20.70
CA TRP A 262 39.16 6.98 21.09
C TRP A 262 40.47 6.40 21.65
N GLY A 263 40.52 6.20 22.96
CA GLY A 263 41.80 5.99 23.65
C GLY A 263 42.73 7.20 23.42
N ASP A 264 43.92 6.96 22.88
CA ASP A 264 44.89 7.99 22.52
C ASP A 264 44.82 8.41 21.03
N ILE A 265 43.85 7.87 20.28
CA ILE A 265 43.69 8.11 18.83
C ILE A 265 42.71 9.26 18.61
N GLU A 266 43.13 10.29 17.88
CA GLU A 266 42.25 11.37 17.43
C GLU A 266 41.41 10.91 16.24
N LEU A 267 40.08 10.95 16.39
CA LEU A 267 39.15 10.61 15.31
C LEU A 267 38.82 11.83 14.45
N MET A 268 38.48 12.95 15.11
CA MET A 268 38.17 14.20 14.42
C MET A 268 38.36 15.42 15.34
N SER A 269 38.69 16.56 14.72
CA SER A 269 38.69 17.87 15.35
C SER A 269 37.32 18.54 15.18
N LEU A 270 36.73 19.07 16.26
CA LEU A 270 35.42 19.73 16.22
C LEU A 270 35.47 21.15 15.68
N GLN A 271 36.61 21.85 15.78
CA GLN A 271 36.73 23.26 15.43
C GLN A 271 36.31 23.60 13.98
N PRO A 272 36.72 22.84 12.93
CA PRO A 272 36.27 23.10 11.56
C PRO A 272 34.75 22.92 11.40
N VAL A 273 34.19 21.88 12.03
CA VAL A 273 32.76 21.55 11.97
C VAL A 273 31.94 22.63 12.69
N LEU A 274 32.35 23.02 13.89
CA LEU A 274 31.74 24.11 14.66
C LEU A 274 31.73 25.42 13.88
N LYS A 275 32.83 25.73 13.19
CA LYS A 275 32.92 26.94 12.37
C LYS A 275 31.92 26.91 11.23
N GLU A 276 31.78 25.79 10.51
CA GLU A 276 30.83 25.69 9.41
C GLU A 276 29.38 25.67 9.91
N ALA A 277 29.08 24.94 10.98
CA ALA A 277 27.75 24.91 11.59
C ALA A 277 27.29 26.32 12.04
N ASN A 278 28.18 27.10 12.66
CA ASN A 278 27.90 28.49 13.04
C ASN A 278 27.84 29.45 11.85
N ARG A 279 28.51 29.13 10.74
CA ARG A 279 28.42 29.91 9.50
C ARG A 279 27.09 29.67 8.78
N ALA A 280 26.56 28.44 8.85
CA ALA A 280 25.35 28.01 8.16
C ALA A 280 24.05 28.30 8.93
N SER A 281 24.13 28.72 10.20
CA SER A 281 22.98 28.92 11.08
C SER A 281 22.84 30.38 11.52
N ASP A 282 21.72 31.01 11.17
CA ASP A 282 21.39 32.39 11.60
C ASP A 282 20.69 32.46 12.97
N VAL A 283 20.27 31.31 13.52
CA VAL A 283 19.36 31.24 14.68
C VAL A 283 20.01 30.56 15.88
N GLN A 284 20.88 29.57 15.65
CA GLN A 284 21.51 28.77 16.69
C GLN A 284 23.03 28.86 16.61
N SER A 285 23.67 29.20 17.73
CA SER A 285 25.12 29.10 17.90
C SER A 285 25.49 27.79 18.58
N TYR A 286 26.48 27.09 18.05
CA TYR A 286 27.02 25.83 18.58
C TYR A 286 28.35 26.09 19.30
N LYS A 287 28.48 25.59 20.53
CA LYS A 287 29.71 25.62 21.32
C LYS A 287 30.14 24.20 21.68
N GLU A 288 31.44 24.03 21.92
CA GLU A 288 32.04 22.74 22.29
C GLU A 288 31.38 22.11 23.53
N GLU A 289 31.07 22.92 24.54
CA GLU A 289 30.43 22.51 25.79
C GLU A 289 29.01 21.95 25.62
N ASP A 290 28.35 22.26 24.50
CA ASP A 290 26.98 21.82 24.18
C ASP A 290 26.96 20.56 23.31
N ILE A 291 28.14 20.02 22.94
CA ILE A 291 28.24 18.90 22.00
C ILE A 291 28.06 17.58 22.72
N HIS A 292 27.04 16.85 22.29
CA HIS A 292 26.74 15.51 22.77
C HIS A 292 27.25 14.51 21.73
N ILE A 293 28.00 13.52 22.19
CA ILE A 293 28.55 12.46 21.34
C ILE A 293 27.96 11.14 21.81
N GLN A 294 27.43 10.38 20.86
CA GLN A 294 27.11 8.98 21.02
C GLN A 294 27.99 8.20 20.06
N ASP A 295 28.48 7.04 20.49
CA ASP A 295 29.34 6.21 19.66
C ASP A 295 28.93 4.74 19.69
N THR A 296 29.25 4.06 18.58
CA THR A 296 29.30 2.61 18.49
C THR A 296 30.65 2.21 17.93
N VAL A 297 31.39 1.39 18.67
CA VAL A 297 32.67 0.81 18.28
C VAL A 297 32.49 -0.68 18.06
N LEU A 298 32.72 -1.14 16.83
CA LEU A 298 32.63 -2.54 16.43
C LEU A 298 34.02 -3.07 16.04
N PRO A 299 34.60 -4.01 16.81
CA PRO A 299 35.87 -4.64 16.45
C PRO A 299 35.68 -5.61 15.29
N LEU A 300 36.55 -5.51 14.26
CA LEU A 300 36.57 -6.35 13.05
C LEU A 300 38.01 -6.80 12.75
N GLY A 301 38.37 -8.00 13.21
CA GLY A 301 39.74 -8.50 13.08
C GLY A 301 40.75 -7.59 13.78
N SER A 302 41.69 -7.00 13.03
CA SER A 302 42.64 -6.00 13.53
C SER A 302 42.14 -4.56 13.44
N SER A 303 40.99 -4.34 12.80
CA SER A 303 40.40 -3.03 12.56
C SER A 303 39.20 -2.77 13.48
N TYR A 304 38.77 -1.52 13.56
CA TYR A 304 37.59 -1.09 14.30
C TYR A 304 36.75 -0.19 13.42
N LEU A 305 35.44 -0.44 13.37
CA LEU A 305 34.49 0.54 12.87
C LEU A 305 34.03 1.40 14.03
N ILE A 306 33.99 2.71 13.82
CA ILE A 306 33.50 3.67 14.81
C ILE A 306 32.45 4.53 14.14
N SER A 307 31.19 4.38 14.55
CA SER A 307 30.10 5.25 14.17
C SER A 307 29.91 6.30 15.26
N LEU A 308 29.99 7.58 14.90
CA LEU A 308 29.72 8.71 15.80
C LEU A 308 28.42 9.38 15.41
N ASN A 309 27.61 9.71 16.40
CA ASN A 309 26.44 10.56 16.27
C ASN A 309 26.60 11.79 17.16
N THR A 310 26.34 12.98 16.59
CA THR A 310 26.44 14.24 17.32
C THR A 310 25.24 15.14 17.06
N ASN A 311 25.05 16.14 17.92
CA ASN A 311 24.07 17.21 17.70
C ASN A 311 24.61 18.37 16.83
N LEU A 312 25.74 18.20 16.14
CA LEU A 312 26.34 19.21 15.25
C LEU A 312 25.84 19.05 13.80
N PRO A 313 25.25 20.09 13.20
CA PRO A 313 25.02 20.12 11.76
C PRO A 313 26.34 19.95 11.00
N GLY A 314 26.35 19.07 9.99
CA GLY A 314 27.54 18.75 9.19
C GLY A 314 28.46 17.69 9.79
N ALA A 315 28.21 17.24 11.02
CA ALA A 315 28.81 16.03 11.61
C ALA A 315 27.79 15.28 12.47
N SER A 316 26.53 15.30 12.06
CA SER A 316 25.43 14.65 12.80
C SER A 316 25.64 13.15 12.89
N SER A 317 26.21 12.57 11.84
CA SER A 317 26.72 11.20 11.82
C SER A 317 28.05 11.15 11.08
N VAL A 318 29.02 10.37 11.56
CA VAL A 318 30.30 10.16 10.87
C VAL A 318 30.79 8.75 11.12
N GLY A 319 31.20 8.04 10.07
CA GLY A 319 31.73 6.69 10.13
C GLY A 319 33.25 6.66 9.91
N PHE A 320 33.97 5.99 10.80
CA PHE A 320 35.41 5.81 10.73
C PHE A 320 35.80 4.33 10.69
N LEU A 321 36.89 4.05 9.98
CA LEU A 321 37.68 2.83 10.09
C LEU A 321 39.00 3.15 10.79
N VAL A 322 39.31 2.42 11.84
CA VAL A 322 40.57 2.55 12.58
C VAL A 322 41.36 1.25 12.47
N ASN A 323 42.59 1.33 11.99
CA ASN A 323 43.51 0.20 11.87
C ASN A 323 44.88 0.59 12.46
N GLY A 324 45.22 0.03 13.62
CA GLY A 324 46.35 0.51 14.41
C GLY A 324 46.16 1.98 14.81
N THR A 325 47.06 2.87 14.37
CA THR A 325 46.98 4.32 14.59
C THR A 325 46.39 5.08 13.40
N GLN A 326 46.12 4.39 12.29
CA GLN A 326 45.54 5.00 11.11
C GLN A 326 44.03 5.15 11.30
N VAL A 327 43.53 6.36 11.06
CA VAL A 327 42.10 6.68 11.05
C VAL A 327 41.72 7.08 9.63
N ILE A 328 40.70 6.42 9.09
CA ILE A 328 40.10 6.74 7.79
C ILE A 328 38.64 7.07 8.05
N GLN A 329 38.22 8.28 7.69
CA GLN A 329 36.81 8.59 7.64
C GLN A 329 36.22 7.90 6.40
N LEU A 330 35.31 6.96 6.62
CA LEU A 330 34.61 6.27 5.54
C LEU A 330 33.49 7.17 5.00
N ASP A 331 32.71 7.78 5.89
CA ASP A 331 31.51 8.49 5.47
C ASP A 331 31.12 9.61 6.45
N VAL A 332 30.29 10.53 5.96
CA VAL A 332 29.56 11.56 6.73
C VAL A 332 28.13 11.09 7.07
N LEU A 333 27.91 9.78 7.05
CA LEU A 333 26.66 9.10 7.36
C LEU A 333 26.90 8.04 8.45
N SER A 334 25.82 7.60 9.08
CA SER A 334 25.88 6.52 10.07
C SER A 334 26.27 5.21 9.41
N LEU A 335 27.20 4.47 10.01
CA LEU A 335 27.46 3.09 9.63
C LEU A 335 26.26 2.22 10.01
N TYR A 336 25.75 1.44 9.06
CA TYR A 336 24.44 0.81 9.17
C TYR A 336 24.51 -0.70 9.22
N ARG A 337 24.88 -1.35 8.12
CA ARG A 337 24.98 -2.82 8.05
C ARG A 337 26.42 -3.27 7.86
N TRP A 338 26.72 -4.46 8.36
CA TRP A 338 28.01 -5.10 8.17
C TRP A 338 27.91 -6.61 8.03
N LYS A 339 28.95 -7.20 7.42
CA LYS A 339 29.09 -8.64 7.26
C LYS A 339 30.57 -9.04 7.12
N ASP A 340 31.00 -10.04 7.87
CA ASP A 340 32.31 -10.68 7.68
C ASP A 340 32.31 -11.66 6.49
N ASN A 341 33.46 -11.76 5.83
CA ASN A 341 33.70 -12.71 4.75
C ASN A 341 34.75 -13.74 5.18
N ALA A 342 34.63 -14.97 4.67
CA ALA A 342 35.55 -16.07 5.02
C ALA A 342 37.02 -15.81 4.61
N ASN A 343 37.26 -14.88 3.69
CA ASN A 343 38.61 -14.47 3.27
C ASN A 343 39.26 -13.42 4.21
N GLY A 344 38.58 -13.02 5.29
CA GLY A 344 39.04 -12.02 6.26
C GLY A 344 38.71 -10.58 5.91
N SER A 345 38.09 -10.32 4.76
CA SER A 345 37.49 -9.01 4.43
C SER A 345 36.12 -8.85 5.09
N PHE A 346 35.56 -7.64 5.03
CA PHE A 346 34.22 -7.37 5.53
C PHE A 346 33.50 -6.29 4.72
N TRP A 347 32.20 -6.44 4.58
CA TRP A 347 31.29 -5.45 4.00
C TRP A 347 30.81 -4.49 5.07
N VAL A 348 30.69 -3.22 4.70
CA VAL A 348 30.11 -2.17 5.54
C VAL A 348 29.27 -1.25 4.67
N SER A 349 28.04 -0.97 5.06
CA SER A 349 27.22 0.08 4.45
C SER A 349 27.05 1.26 5.39
N SER A 350 26.77 2.41 4.80
CA SER A 350 26.28 3.60 5.49
C SER A 350 24.86 3.91 5.07
N ALA A 351 24.11 4.58 5.96
CA ALA A 351 22.76 5.01 5.68
C ALA A 351 22.44 6.32 6.39
N ASP A 352 21.52 7.07 5.78
CA ASP A 352 20.85 8.18 6.45
C ASP A 352 19.59 7.67 7.15
N THR A 353 19.19 8.37 8.21
CA THR A 353 18.00 8.07 9.00
C THR A 353 16.94 9.14 8.78
N PHE A 354 15.78 8.71 8.30
CA PHE A 354 14.60 9.56 8.22
C PHE A 354 13.61 9.16 9.30
N SER A 355 13.32 10.07 10.23
CA SER A 355 12.35 9.85 11.31
C SER A 355 11.08 10.67 11.07
N GLU A 356 9.95 9.99 10.85
CA GLU A 356 8.61 10.55 10.98
C GLU A 356 8.03 10.23 12.37
N ARG A 357 6.91 10.89 12.75
CA ARG A 357 6.33 10.84 14.11
C ARG A 357 6.17 9.43 14.72
N HIS A 358 6.12 8.38 13.89
CA HIS A 358 5.92 7.00 14.33
C HIS A 358 6.84 5.96 13.66
N HIS A 359 7.75 6.37 12.75
CA HIS A 359 8.58 5.44 11.98
C HIS A 359 9.98 6.02 11.71
N THR A 360 11.01 5.20 11.87
CA THR A 360 12.38 5.51 11.40
C THR A 360 12.71 4.60 10.24
N THR A 361 13.06 5.19 9.10
CA THR A 361 13.49 4.50 7.89
C THR A 361 14.97 4.75 7.67
N TRP A 362 15.71 3.69 7.37
CA TRP A 362 17.13 3.76 7.01
C TRP A 362 17.27 3.70 5.49
N MET A 363 17.98 4.67 4.92
CA MET A 363 18.22 4.77 3.49
C MET A 363 19.70 4.58 3.23
N GLU A 364 20.10 3.42 2.71
CA GLU A 364 21.51 3.15 2.41
C GLU A 364 22.04 4.01 1.27
N HIS A 365 23.31 4.43 1.39
CA HIS A 365 24.00 5.26 0.41
C HIS A 365 25.28 4.61 -0.09
N HIS A 366 26.24 4.38 0.79
CA HIS A 366 27.56 3.90 0.38
C HIS A 366 27.82 2.48 0.87
N LEU A 367 28.51 1.71 0.04
CA LEU A 367 28.95 0.35 0.31
C LEU A 367 30.47 0.27 0.19
N TRP A 368 31.10 -0.27 1.22
CA TRP A 368 32.54 -0.43 1.35
C TRP A 368 32.91 -1.90 1.48
N LEU A 369 33.92 -2.33 0.72
CA LEU A 369 34.68 -3.54 1.04
C LEU A 369 35.90 -3.12 1.85
N ILE A 370 36.06 -3.64 3.05
CA ILE A 370 37.31 -3.51 3.79
C ILE A 370 38.10 -4.80 3.61
N ASP A 371 39.26 -4.71 2.97
CA ASP A 371 40.09 -5.89 2.73
C ASP A 371 40.72 -6.44 4.02
N LYS A 372 41.35 -7.62 3.93
CA LYS A 372 41.96 -8.29 5.09
C LYS A 372 43.14 -7.51 5.69
N GLU A 373 43.72 -6.57 4.95
CA GLU A 373 44.74 -5.64 5.43
C GLU A 373 44.14 -4.41 6.12
N GLY A 374 42.82 -4.21 6.04
CA GLY A 374 42.10 -3.08 6.61
C GLY A 374 42.07 -1.84 5.71
N HIS A 375 42.26 -1.99 4.39
CA HIS A 375 42.06 -0.89 3.45
C HIS A 375 40.61 -0.86 2.94
N PRO A 376 39.96 0.31 2.91
CA PRO A 376 38.63 0.48 2.36
C PRO A 376 38.66 0.62 0.83
N HIS A 377 37.69 -0.03 0.18
CA HIS A 377 37.41 0.09 -1.25
C HIS A 377 35.94 0.49 -1.44
N SER A 378 35.69 1.63 -2.08
CA SER A 378 34.33 2.12 -2.36
C SER A 378 33.70 1.36 -3.52
N MET A 379 32.61 0.64 -3.26
CA MET A 379 31.87 -0.05 -4.33
C MET A 379 31.09 0.93 -5.20
N ASN A 380 30.62 2.03 -4.61
CA ASN A 380 29.96 3.14 -5.32
C ASN A 380 30.87 3.73 -6.42
N GLU A 381 32.13 4.02 -6.09
CA GLU A 381 33.10 4.53 -7.07
C GLU A 381 33.39 3.49 -8.16
N GLN A 382 33.50 2.22 -7.78
CA GLN A 382 33.79 1.14 -8.72
C GLN A 382 32.67 0.91 -9.74
N VAL A 383 31.41 0.99 -9.32
CA VAL A 383 30.25 0.78 -10.19
C VAL A 383 29.71 2.07 -10.80
N GLY A 384 30.20 3.23 -10.35
CA GLY A 384 29.79 4.55 -10.81
C GLY A 384 28.35 4.91 -10.40
N ALA A 385 28.02 4.79 -9.11
CA ALA A 385 26.69 5.11 -8.59
C ALA A 385 26.74 5.91 -7.29
N GLU A 386 25.78 6.83 -7.10
CA GLU A 386 25.64 7.60 -5.85
C GLU A 386 25.10 6.75 -4.71
N VAL A 387 24.17 5.84 -5.00
CA VAL A 387 23.54 4.95 -4.03
C VAL A 387 23.90 3.50 -4.34
N ALA A 388 24.27 2.75 -3.31
CA ALA A 388 24.47 1.30 -3.33
C ALA A 388 23.77 0.69 -2.10
N ARG A 389 22.66 -0.02 -2.36
CA ARG A 389 21.83 -0.68 -1.34
C ARG A 389 21.99 -2.19 -1.42
N ILE A 390 22.31 -2.83 -0.31
CA ILE A 390 22.41 -4.30 -0.26
C ILE A 390 21.00 -4.88 -0.30
N LEU A 391 20.70 -5.65 -1.35
CA LEU A 391 19.45 -6.38 -1.47
C LEU A 391 19.51 -7.71 -0.73
N SER A 392 20.59 -8.48 -0.87
CA SER A 392 20.76 -9.78 -0.23
C SER A 392 22.24 -10.14 -0.07
N ALA A 393 22.54 -11.04 0.87
CA ALA A 393 23.86 -11.63 1.05
C ALA A 393 23.79 -13.17 0.97
N MET A 394 24.67 -13.72 0.14
CA MET A 394 24.86 -15.16 -0.04
C MET A 394 25.80 -15.73 1.04
N ASP A 395 25.81 -17.05 1.19
CA ASP A 395 26.61 -17.75 2.21
C ASP A 395 28.12 -17.60 1.99
N ASP A 396 28.55 -17.42 0.75
CA ASP A 396 29.96 -17.20 0.39
C ASP A 396 30.44 -15.76 0.61
N GLY A 397 29.57 -14.86 1.07
CA GLY A 397 29.84 -13.43 1.25
C GLY A 397 29.59 -12.58 0.00
N THR A 398 29.12 -13.16 -1.11
CA THR A 398 28.67 -12.41 -2.27
C THR A 398 27.43 -11.59 -1.94
N LEU A 399 27.40 -10.34 -2.38
CA LEU A 399 26.25 -9.44 -2.24
C LEU A 399 25.50 -9.30 -3.56
N ILE A 400 24.17 -9.21 -3.47
CA ILE A 400 23.33 -8.62 -4.51
C ILE A 400 23.04 -7.18 -4.11
N VAL A 401 23.39 -6.24 -4.98
CA VAL A 401 23.37 -4.81 -4.67
C VAL A 401 22.56 -4.06 -5.73
N PHE A 402 21.61 -3.25 -5.28
CA PHE A 402 20.92 -2.29 -6.13
C PHE A 402 21.67 -0.96 -6.11
N THR A 403 21.81 -0.33 -7.27
CA THR A 403 22.56 0.92 -7.43
C THR A 403 21.75 1.96 -8.21
N SER A 404 21.82 3.23 -7.82
CA SER A 404 21.10 4.32 -8.49
C SER A 404 21.83 5.67 -8.37
N GLU A 405 21.41 6.63 -9.19
CA GLU A 405 21.87 8.05 -9.18
C GLU A 405 21.24 8.88 -8.04
N GLY A 406 20.78 8.22 -6.96
CA GLY A 406 20.06 8.86 -5.86
C GLY A 406 18.80 8.11 -5.43
N HIS A 407 18.08 8.68 -4.47
CA HIS A 407 16.84 8.13 -3.94
C HIS A 407 15.62 8.66 -4.71
N ALA A 408 14.79 7.76 -5.20
CA ALA A 408 13.53 8.08 -5.85
C ALA A 408 12.40 7.23 -5.26
N GLU A 409 11.18 7.78 -5.25
CA GLU A 409 9.98 7.09 -4.76
C GLU A 409 9.75 5.76 -5.51
N VAL A 410 10.02 5.76 -6.82
CA VAL A 410 10.10 4.54 -7.62
C VAL A 410 11.55 4.37 -8.06
N PRO A 411 12.33 3.49 -7.41
CA PRO A 411 13.74 3.37 -7.70
C PRO A 411 13.93 2.82 -9.12
N VAL A 412 14.84 3.45 -9.85
CA VAL A 412 15.35 2.99 -11.15
C VAL A 412 16.86 2.88 -11.00
N GLY A 413 17.42 1.72 -11.37
CA GLY A 413 18.82 1.48 -11.13
C GLY A 413 19.34 0.16 -11.67
N ASP A 414 20.63 -0.06 -11.51
CA ASP A 414 21.30 -1.27 -11.93
C ASP A 414 21.44 -2.23 -10.76
N ILE A 415 21.49 -3.54 -11.06
CA ILE A 415 21.70 -4.58 -10.06
C ILE A 415 23.02 -5.27 -10.34
N TYR A 416 23.85 -5.36 -9.31
CA TYR A 416 25.18 -5.96 -9.35
C TYR A 416 25.26 -7.16 -8.42
N ARG A 417 26.05 -8.15 -8.84
CA ARG A 417 26.61 -9.19 -7.99
C ARG A 417 28.03 -8.79 -7.63
N ILE A 418 28.34 -8.65 -6.35
CA ILE A 418 29.67 -8.21 -5.88
C ILE A 418 30.26 -9.29 -4.98
N LYS A 419 31.41 -9.83 -5.38
CA LYS A 419 32.11 -10.90 -4.66
C LYS A 419 32.97 -10.35 -3.52
N PRO A 420 33.33 -11.16 -2.50
CA PRO A 420 34.22 -10.75 -1.40
C PRO A 420 35.63 -10.30 -1.79
N ASP A 421 36.03 -10.46 -3.05
CA ASP A 421 37.29 -9.92 -3.60
C ASP A 421 37.11 -8.52 -4.23
N GLY A 422 35.90 -7.95 -4.12
CA GLY A 422 35.54 -6.65 -4.70
C GLY A 422 35.15 -6.72 -6.17
N LYS A 423 35.15 -7.89 -6.81
CA LYS A 423 34.75 -7.97 -8.22
C LYS A 423 33.23 -7.80 -8.35
N ALA A 424 32.83 -6.70 -8.99
CA ALA A 424 31.44 -6.41 -9.33
C ALA A 424 31.08 -6.87 -10.75
N GLU A 425 29.94 -7.54 -10.89
CA GLU A 425 29.34 -7.96 -12.16
C GLU A 425 27.92 -7.39 -12.27
N LYS A 426 27.66 -6.59 -13.31
CA LYS A 426 26.31 -6.09 -13.58
C LYS A 426 25.42 -7.23 -14.04
N MET A 427 24.38 -7.54 -13.28
CA MET A 427 23.38 -8.55 -13.60
C MET A 427 22.28 -7.99 -14.49
N TYR A 428 21.72 -6.84 -14.09
CA TYR A 428 20.57 -6.21 -14.74
C TYR A 428 20.75 -4.70 -14.80
N ALA A 429 20.28 -4.09 -15.88
CA ALA A 429 20.35 -2.64 -16.09
C ALA A 429 18.96 -2.01 -16.03
N SER A 430 18.87 -0.80 -15.48
CA SER A 430 17.65 0.04 -15.49
C SER A 430 16.39 -0.66 -14.94
N VAL A 431 16.57 -1.46 -13.88
CA VAL A 431 15.48 -2.14 -13.19
C VAL A 431 14.63 -1.13 -12.44
N ARG A 432 13.31 -1.23 -12.57
CA ARG A 432 12.33 -0.32 -11.98
C ARG A 432 11.30 -1.05 -11.15
N GLY A 433 10.99 -0.54 -9.95
CA GLY A 433 9.91 -1.05 -9.09
C GLY A 433 10.40 -1.50 -7.73
N ASN A 434 9.59 -2.28 -7.01
CA ASN A 434 9.98 -2.83 -5.72
C ASN A 434 10.83 -4.09 -5.94
N ILE A 435 12.14 -3.95 -5.72
CA ILE A 435 13.13 -4.99 -6.01
C ILE A 435 13.42 -5.80 -4.76
N TYR A 436 13.39 -7.13 -4.90
CA TYR A 436 13.72 -8.10 -3.88
C TYR A 436 14.78 -9.06 -4.44
N ALA A 437 15.79 -9.41 -3.65
CA ALA A 437 16.71 -10.48 -3.97
C ALA A 437 16.61 -11.55 -2.90
N ASP A 438 16.47 -12.81 -3.31
CA ASP A 438 16.41 -13.91 -2.36
C ASP A 438 17.81 -14.35 -1.88
N GLN A 439 17.86 -15.36 -1.02
CA GLN A 439 19.10 -15.87 -0.45
C GLN A 439 20.02 -16.60 -1.45
N ALA A 440 19.47 -17.05 -2.58
CA ALA A 440 20.22 -17.64 -3.68
C ALA A 440 20.72 -16.57 -4.68
N GLY A 441 20.34 -15.31 -4.48
CA GLY A 441 20.66 -14.18 -5.34
C GLY A 441 19.75 -14.09 -6.57
N GLU A 442 18.60 -14.74 -6.55
CA GLU A 442 17.54 -14.58 -7.55
C GLU A 442 16.81 -13.26 -7.32
N VAL A 443 16.52 -12.54 -8.39
CA VAL A 443 15.96 -11.18 -8.30
C VAL A 443 14.54 -11.13 -8.80
N PHE A 444 13.65 -10.57 -7.98
CA PHE A 444 12.25 -10.35 -8.26
C PHE A 444 11.92 -8.86 -8.27
N VAL A 445 11.05 -8.46 -9.17
CA VAL A 445 10.52 -7.10 -9.28
C VAL A 445 9.01 -7.14 -9.11
N LEU A 446 8.52 -6.44 -8.10
CA LEU A 446 7.10 -6.24 -7.87
C LEU A 446 6.70 -4.85 -8.40
N SER A 447 5.88 -4.86 -9.45
CA SER A 447 5.21 -3.68 -10.00
C SER A 447 3.81 -3.57 -9.41
N SER A 448 3.66 -2.74 -8.38
CA SER A 448 2.36 -2.49 -7.76
C SER A 448 1.37 -1.87 -8.74
N GLN A 449 1.82 -0.98 -9.65
CA GLN A 449 0.95 -0.36 -10.65
C GLN A 449 0.30 -1.39 -11.59
N GLU A 450 1.05 -2.43 -11.94
CA GLU A 450 0.58 -3.49 -12.83
C GLU A 450 0.06 -4.72 -12.07
N ASN A 451 0.09 -4.68 -10.73
CA ASN A 451 -0.05 -5.84 -9.85
C ASN A 451 0.73 -7.05 -10.36
N ARG A 452 1.98 -6.85 -10.78
CA ARG A 452 2.77 -7.88 -11.46
C ARG A 452 4.05 -8.17 -10.68
N ILE A 453 4.37 -9.45 -10.54
CA ILE A 453 5.68 -9.90 -10.08
C ILE A 453 6.45 -10.48 -11.27
N THR A 454 7.72 -10.15 -11.39
CA THR A 454 8.61 -10.63 -12.45
C THR A 454 9.90 -11.17 -11.85
N LYS A 455 10.32 -12.36 -12.28
CA LYS A 455 11.62 -12.95 -11.96
C LYS A 455 12.60 -12.60 -13.07
N LEU A 456 13.71 -11.94 -12.74
CA LEU A 456 14.57 -11.32 -13.75
C LEU A 456 15.49 -12.31 -14.48
N SER A 457 15.84 -13.46 -13.89
CA SER A 457 16.76 -14.43 -14.54
C SER A 457 16.20 -15.07 -15.80
N ASP A 458 14.90 -15.35 -15.82
CA ASP A 458 14.21 -16.01 -16.94
C ASP A 458 13.08 -15.17 -17.55
N GLY A 459 12.78 -14.00 -16.97
CA GLY A 459 11.72 -13.11 -17.42
C GLY A 459 10.31 -13.62 -17.15
N SER A 460 10.16 -14.71 -16.40
CA SER A 460 8.84 -15.19 -15.99
C SER A 460 8.12 -14.12 -15.19
N SER A 461 6.82 -13.96 -15.44
CA SER A 461 6.01 -12.96 -14.75
C SER A 461 4.60 -13.46 -14.48
N ALA A 462 4.03 -12.98 -13.38
CA ALA A 462 2.69 -13.32 -12.95
C ALA A 462 1.90 -12.07 -12.59
N GLU A 463 0.66 -12.00 -13.06
CA GLU A 463 -0.30 -10.99 -12.63
C GLU A 463 -1.03 -11.45 -11.36
N LEU A 464 -0.93 -10.65 -10.31
CA LEU A 464 -1.62 -10.81 -9.04
C LEU A 464 -2.87 -9.93 -9.02
N SER A 465 -3.82 -10.22 -9.91
CA SER A 465 -5.02 -9.39 -10.07
C SER A 465 -5.79 -9.26 -8.74
N GLU A 466 -6.48 -8.13 -8.54
CA GLU A 466 -7.30 -7.93 -7.34
C GLU A 466 -8.30 -9.07 -7.14
N LYS A 467 -8.90 -9.56 -8.22
CA LYS A 467 -9.83 -10.69 -8.19
C LYS A 467 -9.18 -11.93 -7.60
N MET A 468 -8.00 -12.27 -8.07
CA MET A 468 -7.25 -13.43 -7.60
C MET A 468 -6.95 -13.29 -6.10
N LEU A 469 -6.40 -12.14 -5.69
CA LEU A 469 -6.03 -11.91 -4.30
C LEU A 469 -7.26 -11.89 -3.36
N PHE A 470 -8.36 -11.25 -3.77
CA PHE A 470 -9.61 -11.21 -3.02
C PHE A 470 -10.22 -12.60 -2.82
N LEU A 471 -10.27 -13.42 -3.87
CA LEU A 471 -10.85 -14.77 -3.77
C LEU A 471 -9.96 -15.67 -2.90
N ALA A 472 -8.64 -15.62 -3.09
CA ALA A 472 -7.70 -16.38 -2.28
C ALA A 472 -7.73 -15.95 -0.80
N SER A 473 -7.88 -14.66 -0.49
CA SER A 473 -8.04 -14.19 0.89
C SER A 473 -9.33 -14.65 1.55
N ARG A 474 -10.30 -15.10 0.76
CA ARG A 474 -11.59 -15.64 1.21
C ARG A 474 -11.62 -17.17 1.18
N GLY A 475 -10.44 -17.81 1.14
CA GLY A 475 -10.29 -19.27 1.16
C GLY A 475 -10.72 -19.96 -0.14
N GLN A 476 -10.98 -19.20 -1.22
CA GLN A 476 -11.27 -19.79 -2.52
C GLN A 476 -9.95 -20.02 -3.27
N PRO A 477 -9.61 -21.28 -3.64
CA PRO A 477 -8.33 -21.58 -4.30
C PRO A 477 -8.15 -20.76 -5.57
N GLN A 478 -6.97 -20.18 -5.74
CA GLN A 478 -6.56 -19.47 -6.95
C GLN A 478 -5.16 -19.95 -7.37
N SER A 479 -4.87 -19.87 -8.66
CA SER A 479 -3.60 -20.29 -9.23
C SER A 479 -3.08 -19.26 -10.21
N ILE A 480 -1.76 -19.14 -10.29
CA ILE A 480 -1.10 -18.48 -11.41
C ILE A 480 -1.03 -19.51 -12.55
N ASP A 481 -1.64 -19.17 -13.68
CA ASP A 481 -1.69 -20.03 -14.86
C ASP A 481 -0.35 -20.07 -15.59
N ASP A 482 -0.03 -21.23 -16.19
CA ASP A 482 0.97 -21.33 -17.25
C ASP A 482 0.42 -20.64 -18.50
N LYS A 483 0.76 -19.37 -18.72
CA LYS A 483 0.51 -18.69 -20.01
C LYS A 483 1.67 -18.88 -20.98
#